data_AF-A0A6P4FP94-F1
#
_entry.id   AF-A0A6P4FP94-F1
#
_cell.length_a   1.000
_cell.length_b   1.000
_cell.length_c   1.000
_cell.angle_alpha   90.00
_cell.angle_beta   90.00
_cell.angle_gamma   90.00
#
_symmetry.space_group_name_H-M   'P 1'
#
loop_
_entity.id
_entity.type
_entity.pdbx_description
1 polymer ?
#
loop_
_entity_poly.entity_id
_entity_poly.type
_entity_poly.pdbx_seq_one_letter_code
_entity_poly.pdbx_strand_id
1 'polypeptide(L)'
;MQRNFLSFRPLLRGTGEFGTLCTPIRLFRNSAALKYAAAPPKTAPGKAPPKMLKLRKQFQAHNDLPVFLKGGKADNILYRLTWVLCFLGLAGDIWLWAGFIIA
;
A
#
# COMPACT_ATOMS: atom_id res chain seq x y z
N MET A 1 7.22 -22.34 17.11
CA MET A 1 6.42 -21.87 15.97
C MET A 1 4.95 -22.14 16.27
N GLN A 2 4.15 -21.11 16.49
CA GLN A 2 2.73 -21.24 16.84
C GLN A 2 1.93 -20.24 15.99
N ARG A 3 1.05 -20.78 15.15
CA ARG A 3 0.34 -20.07 14.07
C ARG A 3 -0.94 -19.47 14.64
N ASN A 4 -1.07 -18.13 14.66
CA ASN A 4 -2.36 -17.45 14.82
C ASN A 4 -2.96 -17.27 13.42
N PHE A 5 -3.76 -18.25 13.00
CA PHE A 5 -4.32 -18.35 11.64
C PHE A 5 -5.74 -17.77 11.50
N LEU A 6 -6.45 -17.37 12.56
CA LEU A 6 -7.87 -17.00 12.42
C LEU A 6 -8.32 -15.88 13.37
N SER A 7 -8.07 -14.61 13.00
CA SER A 7 -8.86 -13.49 13.53
C SER A 7 -9.49 -12.68 12.39
N PHE A 8 -10.52 -13.25 11.76
CA PHE A 8 -11.47 -12.50 10.94
C PHE A 8 -12.29 -11.55 11.82
N ARG A 9 -11.71 -10.40 12.18
CA ARG A 9 -12.36 -9.37 13.01
C ARG A 9 -12.89 -8.10 12.32
N PRO A 10 -12.81 -7.86 10.99
CA PRO A 10 -13.42 -6.66 10.43
C PRO A 10 -14.81 -6.89 9.79
N LEU A 11 -15.48 -8.02 10.01
CA LEU A 11 -16.74 -8.35 9.31
C LEU A 11 -18.04 -8.06 10.09
N LEU A 12 -17.96 -7.42 11.26
CA LEU A 12 -19.13 -7.09 12.10
C LEU A 12 -19.06 -5.66 12.66
N ARG A 13 -18.87 -4.66 11.78
CA ARG A 13 -19.20 -3.26 12.10
C ARG A 13 -20.40 -2.83 11.27
N GLY A 14 -21.55 -3.37 11.67
CA GLY A 14 -22.86 -3.04 11.10
C GLY A 14 -23.25 -1.59 11.36
N THR A 15 -23.70 -0.96 10.28
CA THR A 15 -24.94 -0.20 10.13
C THR A 15 -25.54 0.45 11.38
N GLY A 16 -25.59 1.79 11.39
CA GLY A 16 -26.30 2.60 12.36
C GLY A 16 -26.30 4.08 12.01
N GLU A 17 -27.23 4.46 11.13
CA GLU A 17 -28.04 5.70 11.16
C GLU A 17 -27.36 7.07 10.97
N PHE A 18 -27.80 7.72 9.89
CA PHE A 18 -27.80 9.16 9.63
C PHE A 18 -28.53 9.91 10.76
N GLY A 19 -27.97 11.02 11.27
CA GLY A 19 -28.68 11.87 12.22
C GLY A 19 -27.89 13.08 12.70
N THR A 20 -28.01 14.15 11.93
CA THR A 20 -27.93 15.57 12.33
C THR A 20 -28.14 15.86 13.82
N LEU A 21 -27.22 16.61 14.46
CA LEU A 21 -27.48 17.94 15.05
C LEU A 21 -26.32 18.39 15.93
N CYS A 22 -25.92 19.65 15.73
CA CYS A 22 -25.02 20.41 16.59
C CYS A 22 -25.50 20.41 18.05
N THR A 23 -24.57 20.28 18.99
CA THR A 23 -24.44 21.24 20.12
C THR A 23 -23.07 21.08 20.79
N PRO A 24 -22.41 22.18 21.17
CA PRO A 24 -21.07 22.17 21.75
C PRO A 24 -21.13 22.37 23.27
N ILE A 25 -20.71 21.40 24.07
CA ILE A 25 -20.28 21.67 25.46
C ILE A 25 -19.07 20.81 25.78
N ARG A 26 -17.93 21.50 25.89
CA ARG A 26 -16.81 21.25 26.78
C ARG A 26 -16.80 19.88 27.47
N LEU A 27 -16.24 18.89 26.80
CA LEU A 27 -15.26 18.06 27.47
C LEU A 27 -13.92 18.54 26.98
N PHE A 28 -13.32 19.40 27.80
CA PHE A 28 -11.86 19.53 27.93
C PHE A 28 -11.34 18.13 28.28
N ARG A 29 -11.38 17.23 27.30
CA ARG A 29 -10.81 15.91 27.38
C ARG A 29 -9.32 16.21 27.41
N ASN A 30 -8.74 16.15 28.60
CA ASN A 30 -7.33 15.89 28.79
C ASN A 30 -7.01 14.50 28.19
N SER A 31 -7.27 14.33 26.90
CA SER A 31 -6.96 13.12 26.16
C SER A 31 -5.45 13.08 26.14
N ALA A 32 -4.88 12.18 26.92
CA ALA A 32 -3.46 11.86 26.84
C ALA A 32 -3.05 11.67 25.37
N ALA A 33 -3.92 11.06 24.54
CA ALA A 33 -3.74 10.92 23.10
C ALA A 33 -3.45 12.24 22.35
N LEU A 34 -4.13 13.35 22.67
CA LEU A 34 -3.86 14.65 22.05
C LEU A 34 -2.58 15.28 22.62
N LYS A 35 -2.27 15.05 23.89
CA LYS A 35 -0.98 15.48 24.49
C LYS A 35 0.21 14.68 23.94
N TYR A 36 0.03 13.41 23.59
CA TYR A 36 1.01 12.58 22.90
C TYR A 36 1.13 12.94 21.42
N ALA A 37 0.05 13.35 20.76
CA ALA A 37 0.07 13.85 19.38
C ALA A 37 0.66 15.27 19.27
N ALA A 38 0.46 16.12 20.27
CA ALA A 38 0.99 17.48 20.34
C ALA A 38 2.36 17.56 21.05
N ALA A 39 2.84 16.45 21.62
CA ALA A 39 4.21 16.39 22.12
C ALA A 39 5.15 16.48 20.90
N PRO A 40 6.16 17.37 20.94
CA PRO A 40 7.17 17.40 19.88
C PRO A 40 7.78 16.00 19.81
N PRO A 41 7.90 15.38 18.62
CA PRO A 41 8.45 14.05 18.50
C PRO A 41 9.86 14.07 19.09
N LYS A 42 10.04 13.50 20.28
CA LYS A 42 11.36 13.19 20.86
C LYS A 42 11.93 11.99 20.12
N THR A 43 12.08 12.14 18.82
CA THR A 43 12.82 11.21 17.98
C THR A 43 13.93 12.05 17.41
N ALA A 44 15.00 12.21 18.20
CA ALA A 44 16.29 12.51 17.59
C ALA A 44 16.45 11.47 16.47
N PRO A 45 16.53 11.88 15.20
CA PRO A 45 16.61 10.93 14.11
C PRO A 45 17.92 10.19 14.31
N GLY A 46 17.84 8.96 14.84
CA GLY A 46 18.98 8.05 14.86
C GLY A 46 19.53 8.02 13.43
N LYS A 47 20.84 8.25 13.29
CA LYS A 47 21.48 8.31 11.97
C LYS A 47 21.09 7.06 11.20
N ALA A 48 20.29 7.23 10.15
CA ALA A 48 19.88 6.11 9.34
C ALA A 48 21.11 5.42 8.76
N PRO A 49 21.16 4.09 8.71
CA PRO A 49 22.27 3.36 8.12
C PRO A 49 22.55 3.87 6.69
N PRO A 50 23.81 3.98 6.28
CA PRO A 50 24.20 4.61 5.02
C PRO A 50 23.56 3.95 3.79
N LYS A 51 23.27 2.65 3.86
CA LYS A 51 22.54 1.91 2.81
C LYS A 51 21.10 2.41 2.65
N MET A 52 20.40 2.67 3.76
CA MET A 52 19.02 3.16 3.73
C MET A 52 18.95 4.60 3.25
N LEU A 53 19.95 5.43 3.57
CA LEU A 53 20.04 6.80 3.03
C LEU A 53 20.18 6.80 1.50
N LYS A 54 21.01 5.89 0.94
CA LYS A 54 21.14 5.74 -0.52
C LYS A 54 19.82 5.32 -1.16
N LEU A 55 19.14 4.33 -0.59
CA LEU A 55 17.84 3.86 -1.08
C LEU A 55 16.79 4.98 -1.02
N ARG A 56 16.70 5.72 0.11
CA ARG A 56 15.78 6.86 0.23
C ARG A 56 16.05 7.91 -0.84
N LYS A 57 17.32 8.29 -1.06
CA LYS A 57 17.69 9.23 -2.12
C LYS A 57 17.26 8.73 -3.50
N GLN A 58 17.47 7.45 -3.81
CA GLN A 58 17.07 6.85 -5.09
C GLN A 58 15.53 6.86 -5.27
N PHE A 59 14.77 6.43 -4.26
CA PHE A 59 13.31 6.35 -4.34
C PHE A 59 12.58 7.68 -4.11
N GLN A 60 13.24 8.69 -3.54
CA GLN A 60 12.69 10.04 -3.36
C GLN A 60 13.20 11.04 -4.41
N ALA A 61 14.10 10.64 -5.31
CA ALA A 61 14.53 11.50 -6.43
C ALA A 61 13.32 11.93 -7.28
N HIS A 62 13.20 13.22 -7.57
CA HIS A 62 12.15 13.76 -8.44
C HIS A 62 12.50 13.48 -9.91
N ASN A 63 12.23 12.25 -10.36
CA ASN A 63 12.58 11.78 -11.70
C ASN A 63 11.35 11.53 -12.59
N ASP A 64 10.15 11.95 -12.19
CA ASP A 64 8.85 11.67 -12.87
C ASP A 64 8.55 10.19 -13.18
N LEU A 65 9.42 9.28 -12.74
CA LEU A 65 9.29 7.84 -12.89
C LEU A 65 8.34 7.29 -11.82
N PRO A 66 7.45 6.37 -12.21
CA PRO A 66 6.59 5.69 -11.26
C PRO A 66 7.43 4.79 -10.33
N VAL A 67 6.89 4.51 -9.14
CA VAL A 67 7.60 3.78 -8.08
C VAL A 67 8.15 2.43 -8.53
N PHE A 68 7.45 1.73 -9.42
CA PHE A 68 7.82 0.39 -9.90
C PHE A 68 8.89 0.37 -11.00
N LEU A 69 9.32 1.53 -11.53
CA LEU A 69 10.47 1.64 -12.46
C LEU A 69 11.67 2.36 -11.83
N LYS A 70 11.56 2.74 -10.55
CA LYS A 70 12.52 3.61 -9.86
C LYS A 70 13.73 2.86 -9.28
N GLY A 71 13.65 1.54 -9.16
CA GLY A 71 14.76 0.66 -8.79
C GLY A 71 15.80 0.47 -9.90
N GLY A 72 15.46 0.80 -11.15
CA GLY A 72 16.41 0.96 -12.26
C GLY A 72 16.14 0.06 -13.46
N LYS A 73 17.21 -0.33 -14.18
CA LYS A 73 17.09 -1.11 -15.43
C LYS A 73 16.51 -2.51 -15.23
N ALA A 74 16.78 -3.14 -14.07
CA ALA A 74 16.24 -4.46 -13.75
C ALA A 74 14.70 -4.43 -13.71
N ASP A 75 14.12 -3.41 -13.09
CA ASP A 75 12.66 -3.23 -13.01
C ASP A 75 12.03 -3.10 -14.40
N ASN A 76 12.69 -2.39 -15.32
CA ASN A 76 12.23 -2.24 -16.70
C ASN A 76 12.22 -3.58 -17.45
N ILE A 77 13.26 -4.40 -17.29
CA ILE A 77 13.33 -5.74 -17.91
C ILE A 77 12.23 -6.62 -17.33
N LEU A 78 12.10 -6.65 -16.00
CA LEU A 78 11.09 -7.46 -15.33
C LEU A 78 9.68 -7.06 -15.78
N TYR A 79 9.37 -5.76 -15.83
CA TYR A 79 8.09 -5.24 -16.29
C TYR A 79 7.77 -5.66 -17.73
N ARG A 80 8.74 -5.57 -18.64
CA ARG A 80 8.55 -5.97 -20.05
C ARG A 80 8.32 -7.47 -20.18
N LEU A 81 9.07 -8.29 -19.43
CA LEU A 81 8.88 -9.74 -19.44
C LEU A 81 7.50 -10.14 -18.91
N THR A 82 7.02 -9.48 -17.85
CA THR A 82 5.66 -9.71 -17.34
C THR A 82 4.61 -9.39 -18.39
N TRP A 83 4.72 -8.25 -19.08
CA TRP A 83 3.80 -7.91 -20.17
C TRP A 83 3.80 -8.93 -21.29
N VAL A 84 4.99 -9.35 -21.74
CA VAL A 84 5.12 -10.36 -22.81
C VAL A 84 4.45 -11.66 -22.39
N LEU A 85 4.70 -12.13 -21.16
CA LEU A 85 4.12 -13.38 -20.69
C LEU A 85 2.60 -13.29 -20.51
N CYS A 86 2.09 -12.18 -19.98
CA CYS A 86 0.64 -11.97 -19.86
C CYS A 86 -0.05 -11.93 -21.22
N PHE A 87 0.49 -11.20 -22.20
CA PHE A 87 -0.10 -11.17 -23.54
C PHE A 87 -0.02 -12.51 -24.26
N LEU A 88 1.10 -13.22 -24.11
CA LEU A 88 1.25 -14.55 -24.68
C LEU A 88 0.24 -15.53 -24.09
N GLY A 89 0.05 -15.51 -22.77
CA GLY A 89 -0.97 -16.30 -22.08
C GLY A 89 -2.38 -15.97 -22.56
N LEU A 90 -2.74 -14.69 -22.58
CA LEU A 90 -4.06 -14.24 -23.06
C LEU A 90 -4.31 -14.61 -24.53
N ALA A 91 -3.30 -14.48 -25.39
CA ALA A 91 -3.42 -14.89 -26.78
C ALA A 91 -3.62 -16.40 -26.91
N GLY A 92 -2.91 -17.20 -26.11
CA GLY A 92 -3.08 -18.64 -26.04
C GLY A 92 -4.47 -19.05 -25.56
N ASP A 93 -4.99 -18.40 -24.51
CA ASP A 93 -6.33 -18.64 -23.98
C ASP A 93 -7.41 -18.32 -25.02
N ILE A 94 -7.29 -17.16 -25.69
CA ILE A 94 -8.23 -16.76 -26.76
C ILE A 94 -8.16 -17.76 -27.93
N TRP A 95 -6.96 -18.21 -28.31
CA TRP A 95 -6.77 -19.17 -29.40
C TRP A 95 -7.40 -20.52 -29.08
N LEU A 96 -7.14 -21.05 -27.88
CA LEU A 96 -7.73 -22.32 -27.42
C LEU A 96 -9.25 -22.23 -27.30
N TRP A 97 -9.76 -21.11 -26.78
CA TRP A 97 -11.20 -20.88 -26.66
C TRP A 97 -11.88 -20.77 -28.03
N ALA A 98 -11.28 -20.06 -28.98
CA ALA A 98 -11.78 -19.98 -30.35
C ALA A 98 -11.76 -21.35 -31.05
N GLY A 99 -10.69 -22.12 -30.85
CA GLY A 99 -10.59 -23.50 -31.34
C GLY A 99 -11.67 -24.41 -30.78
N PHE A 100 -12.02 -24.27 -29.50
CA PHE A 100 -13.10 -25.01 -28.85
C PHE A 100 -14.50 -24.66 -29.39
N ILE A 101 -14.72 -23.41 -29.84
CA ILE A 101 -16.02 -22.99 -30.39
C ILE A 101 -16.20 -23.46 -31.84
N ILE A 102 -15.11 -23.55 -32.59
CA ILE A 102 -15.13 -23.92 -34.01
C ILE A 102 -15.14 -25.44 -34.21
N ALA A 103 -14.57 -26.21 -33.28
CA ALA A 103 -14.56 -27.67 -33.27
C ALA A 103 -15.86 -28.27 -32.72
#